data_AF-A0A1E4JJH9-F1
#
_entry.id   AF-A0A1E4JJH9-F1
#
_cell.length_a   1.000
_cell.length_b   1.000
_cell.length_c   1.000
_cell.angle_alpha   90.00
_cell.angle_beta   90.00
_cell.angle_gamma   90.00
#
_symmetry.space_group_name_H-M   'P 1'
#
loop_
_entity.id
_entity.type
_entity.pdbx_description
1 polymer ?
#
loop_
_entity_poly.entity_id
_entity_poly.type
_entity_poly.pdbx_seq_one_letter_code
_entity_poly.pdbx_strand_id
1 'polypeptide(L)'
;TAAALTGPCASATETTGTANAAVVRPNTLIKTDDLDFGTIVSGATGGTVTVNPATNARSSAGGVTLAGSGAQRAAFQGTGGLLLIIVSGSNSATLTRAGGGAPALTATLTRAMTTSGGGIILLGSSATLLPSGVQTYYVGGTLSVPANQPEGDYSGTFTLTVNYL
;
A
#
# COMPACT_ATOMS: atom_id res chain seq x y z
N THR A 1 10.18 -5.15 -86.76
CA THR A 1 9.42 -4.18 -85.96
C THR A 1 9.43 -4.66 -84.53
N ALA A 2 10.19 -4.02 -83.64
CA ALA A 2 10.22 -4.37 -82.21
C ALA A 2 9.21 -3.47 -81.48
N ALA A 3 8.16 -4.07 -80.91
CA ALA A 3 7.18 -3.35 -80.10
C ALA A 3 7.69 -3.24 -78.66
N ALA A 4 7.83 -2.00 -78.16
CA ALA A 4 8.27 -1.70 -76.82
C ALA A 4 7.18 -2.06 -75.79
N LEU A 5 7.58 -2.74 -74.71
CA LEU A 5 6.74 -3.01 -73.54
C LEU A 5 6.37 -1.69 -72.83
N THR A 6 5.09 -1.33 -72.82
CA THR A 6 4.55 -0.33 -71.88
C THR A 6 3.94 -1.07 -70.68
N GLY A 7 4.74 -1.28 -69.64
CA GLY A 7 4.24 -1.79 -68.35
C GLY A 7 3.42 -0.73 -67.61
N PRO A 8 2.45 -1.11 -66.77
CA PRO A 8 1.66 -0.15 -66.00
C PRO A 8 2.55 0.64 -65.04
N CYS A 9 2.40 1.96 -65.02
CA CYS A 9 2.98 2.81 -63.99
C CYS A 9 2.32 2.45 -62.65
N ALA A 10 3.10 1.93 -61.72
CA ALA A 10 2.63 1.71 -60.36
C ALA A 10 2.45 3.08 -59.68
N SER A 11 1.21 3.47 -59.40
CA SER A 11 0.90 4.65 -58.58
C SER A 11 1.15 4.32 -57.12
N ALA A 12 2.23 4.85 -56.54
CA ALA A 12 2.48 4.79 -55.10
C ALA A 12 1.66 5.90 -54.41
N THR A 13 0.92 5.54 -53.36
CA THR A 13 0.19 6.48 -52.50
C THR A 13 0.85 6.51 -51.13
N GLU A 14 1.24 7.70 -50.69
CA GLU A 14 1.92 7.91 -49.41
C GLU A 14 0.95 8.57 -48.42
N THR A 15 0.90 8.04 -47.19
CA THR A 15 0.12 8.63 -46.11
C THR A 15 0.99 8.77 -44.86
N THR A 16 0.82 9.84 -44.12
CA THR A 16 1.62 10.12 -42.92
C THR A 16 0.89 9.63 -41.68
N GLY A 17 1.56 8.81 -40.86
CA GLY A 17 1.10 8.42 -39.52
C GLY A 17 1.90 9.12 -38.43
N THR A 18 1.25 9.50 -37.32
CA THR A 18 1.93 10.10 -36.17
C THR A 18 2.51 9.02 -35.26
N ALA A 19 3.83 8.95 -35.14
CA ALA A 19 4.50 8.10 -34.16
C ALA A 19 4.59 8.84 -32.81
N ASN A 20 3.96 8.29 -31.77
CA ASN A 20 4.02 8.83 -30.42
C ASN A 20 4.88 7.91 -29.54
N ALA A 21 5.78 8.49 -28.75
CA ALA A 21 6.56 7.77 -27.75
C ALA A 21 6.43 8.48 -26.40
N ALA A 22 6.11 7.73 -25.34
CA ALA A 22 6.10 8.21 -23.97
C ALA A 22 7.31 7.62 -23.23
N VAL A 23 8.16 8.48 -22.68
CA VAL A 23 9.30 8.07 -21.84
C VAL A 23 8.85 8.09 -20.39
N VAL A 24 8.71 6.91 -19.78
CA VAL A 24 8.32 6.75 -18.38
C VAL A 24 9.57 6.75 -17.49
N ARG A 25 9.55 7.54 -16.41
CA ARG A 25 10.61 7.50 -15.38
C ARG A 25 10.33 6.35 -14.41
N PRO A 26 11.35 5.66 -13.85
CA PRO A 26 11.13 4.62 -12.85
C PRO A 26 10.52 5.24 -11.60
N ASN A 27 9.28 4.86 -11.29
CA ASN A 27 8.62 5.28 -10.05
C ASN A 27 9.22 4.49 -8.88
N THR A 28 9.54 5.18 -7.79
CA THR A 28 10.13 4.57 -6.59
C THR A 28 9.07 4.49 -5.49
N LEU A 29 9.08 3.41 -4.70
CA LEU A 29 8.33 3.29 -3.44
C LEU A 29 9.33 3.06 -2.30
N ILE A 30 9.33 3.95 -1.32
CA ILE A 30 10.27 3.95 -0.21
C ILE A 30 9.48 3.84 1.09
N LYS A 31 9.80 2.85 1.93
CA LYS A 31 9.28 2.79 3.30
C LYS A 31 9.95 3.89 4.14
N THR A 32 9.16 4.75 4.78
CA THR A 32 9.67 5.76 5.71
C THR A 32 9.45 5.35 7.15
N ASP A 33 8.32 4.71 7.44
CA ASP A 33 7.92 4.34 8.79
C ASP A 33 7.25 2.96 8.81
N ASP A 34 7.47 2.21 9.89
CA ASP A 34 6.83 0.93 10.16
C ASP A 34 5.49 1.09 10.92
N LEU A 35 4.65 0.06 10.87
CA LEU A 35 3.41 0.02 11.64
C LEU A 35 3.72 -0.46 13.06
N ASP A 36 3.41 0.38 14.05
CA ASP A 36 3.59 0.08 15.46
C ASP A 36 2.26 0.30 16.23
N PHE A 37 1.80 -0.74 16.93
CA PHE A 37 0.61 -0.66 17.79
C PHE A 37 0.92 -0.07 19.19
N GLY A 38 2.21 0.08 19.49
CA GLY A 38 2.79 0.54 20.74
C GLY A 38 2.61 -0.47 21.88
N THR A 39 3.04 -0.06 23.08
CA THR A 39 2.90 -0.88 24.29
C THR A 39 1.44 -1.01 24.70
N ILE A 40 1.03 -2.23 25.04
CA ILE A 40 -0.32 -2.57 25.46
C ILE A 40 -0.27 -3.49 26.67
N VAL A 41 -1.33 -3.50 27.46
CA VAL A 41 -1.53 -4.45 28.56
C VAL A 41 -2.76 -5.28 28.23
N SER A 42 -2.59 -6.60 28.11
CA SER A 42 -3.70 -7.54 27.90
C SER A 42 -4.39 -7.88 29.22
N GLY A 43 -5.71 -7.91 29.22
CA GLY A 43 -6.53 -8.32 30.35
C GLY A 43 -7.01 -9.77 30.26
N ALA A 44 -7.91 -10.13 31.17
CA ALA A 44 -8.54 -11.46 31.25
C ALA A 44 -9.54 -11.74 30.12
N THR A 45 -9.92 -10.73 29.34
CA THR A 45 -10.77 -10.85 28.15
C THR A 45 -10.01 -10.41 26.91
N GLY A 46 -10.37 -10.96 25.75
CA GLY A 46 -9.81 -10.51 24.48
C GLY A 46 -10.19 -9.07 24.17
N GLY A 47 -9.38 -8.41 23.35
CA GLY A 47 -9.63 -7.05 22.90
C GLY A 47 -8.88 -6.70 21.64
N THR A 48 -8.95 -5.43 21.25
CA THR A 48 -8.31 -4.94 20.04
C THR A 48 -7.60 -3.63 20.25
N VAL A 49 -6.61 -3.38 19.39
CA VAL A 49 -5.92 -2.10 19.27
C VAL A 49 -5.97 -1.66 17.83
N THR A 50 -6.48 -0.47 17.58
CA THR A 50 -6.57 0.08 16.23
C THR A 50 -5.63 1.26 16.07
N VAL A 51 -4.84 1.27 15.00
CA VAL A 51 -4.08 2.41 14.51
C VAL A 51 -4.71 2.86 13.20
N ASN A 52 -5.23 4.07 13.18
CA ASN A 52 -5.95 4.60 12.02
C ASN A 52 -4.98 5.04 10.92
N PRO A 53 -5.07 4.51 9.68
CA PRO A 53 -4.16 4.88 8.60
C PRO A 53 -4.35 6.32 8.10
N ALA A 54 -5.51 6.94 8.32
CA ALA A 54 -5.78 8.30 7.88
C ALA A 54 -5.39 9.35 8.91
N THR A 55 -5.66 9.11 10.19
CA THR A 55 -5.47 10.10 11.27
C THR A 55 -4.26 9.83 12.16
N ASN A 56 -3.61 8.66 12.02
CA ASN A 56 -2.60 8.14 12.96
C ASN A 56 -3.10 7.86 14.38
N ALA A 57 -4.39 8.05 14.66
CA ALA A 57 -4.92 7.88 16.00
C ALA A 57 -4.87 6.41 16.41
N ARG A 58 -4.45 6.16 17.66
CA ARG A 58 -4.53 4.85 18.31
C ARG A 58 -5.74 4.79 19.24
N SER A 59 -6.46 3.67 19.23
CA SER A 59 -7.53 3.36 20.19
C SER A 59 -7.50 1.89 20.60
N SER A 60 -8.12 1.55 21.73
CA SER A 60 -8.34 0.15 22.14
C SER A 60 -9.82 -0.12 22.44
N ALA A 61 -10.18 -1.40 22.42
CA ALA A 61 -11.49 -1.89 22.83
C ALA A 61 -11.37 -3.27 23.50
N GLY A 62 -12.39 -3.66 24.28
CA GLY A 62 -12.40 -4.93 25.00
C GLY A 62 -11.40 -4.97 26.16
N GLY A 63 -10.78 -6.12 26.40
CA GLY A 63 -9.87 -6.34 27.52
C GLY A 63 -8.46 -5.77 27.36
N VAL A 64 -8.20 -4.86 26.41
CA VAL A 64 -6.87 -4.30 26.18
C VAL A 64 -6.79 -2.86 26.66
N THR A 65 -5.75 -2.58 27.45
CA THR A 65 -5.43 -1.22 27.91
C THR A 65 -4.19 -0.70 27.17
N LEU A 66 -4.25 0.56 26.71
CA LEU A 66 -3.10 1.20 26.07
C LEU A 66 -2.11 1.69 27.13
N ALA A 67 -0.82 1.45 26.88
CA ALA A 67 0.27 2.01 27.67
C ALA A 67 1.16 2.90 26.77
N GLY A 68 1.69 3.98 27.35
CA GLY A 68 2.53 4.95 26.64
C GLY A 68 1.85 5.60 25.43
N SER A 69 2.66 6.14 24.50
CA SER A 69 2.20 6.85 23.29
C SER A 69 2.89 6.40 22.00
N GLY A 70 3.75 5.37 22.04
CA GLY A 70 4.64 4.98 20.94
C GLY A 70 4.00 4.28 19.74
N ALA A 71 2.74 4.56 19.42
CA ALA A 71 2.07 3.94 18.27
C ALA A 71 2.08 4.84 17.04
N GLN A 72 2.17 4.23 15.86
CA GLN A 72 2.22 4.93 14.59
C GLN A 72 1.78 4.02 13.44
N ARG A 73 1.18 4.62 12.42
CA ARG A 73 0.91 3.93 11.15
C ARG A 73 2.21 3.80 10.35
N ALA A 74 2.32 2.76 9.53
CA ALA A 74 3.37 2.70 8.53
C ALA A 74 3.16 3.78 7.47
N ALA A 75 4.25 4.29 6.92
CA ALA A 75 4.24 5.25 5.83
C ALA A 75 5.22 4.84 4.72
N PHE A 76 4.77 5.01 3.49
CA PHE A 76 5.53 4.72 2.29
C PHE A 76 5.40 5.90 1.33
N GLN A 77 6.51 6.48 0.91
CA GLN A 77 6.53 7.52 -0.10
C GLN A 77 6.68 6.91 -1.48
N GLY A 78 5.73 7.19 -2.36
CA GLY A 78 5.79 6.80 -3.75
C GLY A 78 5.66 8.00 -4.67
N THR A 79 6.44 8.04 -5.73
CA THR A 79 6.21 9.00 -6.83
C THR A 79 5.14 8.42 -7.76
N GLY A 80 4.13 9.22 -8.10
CA GLY A 80 3.15 8.97 -9.15
C GLY A 80 3.50 9.73 -10.43
N GLY A 81 3.37 9.07 -11.58
CA GLY A 81 3.41 9.70 -12.91
C GLY A 81 2.00 9.92 -13.45
N LEU A 82 1.83 10.25 -14.73
CA LEU A 82 0.51 10.30 -15.40
C LEU A 82 -0.13 8.89 -15.61
N LEU A 83 0.39 7.88 -14.91
CA LEU A 83 0.07 6.47 -15.12
C LEU A 83 -0.97 5.99 -14.13
N LEU A 84 -1.73 4.99 -14.57
CA LEU A 84 -2.66 4.28 -13.71
C LEU A 84 -1.85 3.42 -12.74
N ILE A 85 -2.18 3.45 -11.45
CA ILE A 85 -1.55 2.56 -10.48
C ILE A 85 -2.57 1.67 -9.80
N ILE A 86 -2.15 0.47 -9.42
CA ILE A 86 -2.89 -0.44 -8.55
C ILE A 86 -2.10 -0.58 -7.26
N VAL A 87 -2.71 -0.19 -6.14
CA VAL A 87 -2.15 -0.40 -4.80
C VAL A 87 -2.81 -1.64 -4.21
N SER A 88 -1.99 -2.60 -3.82
CA SER A 88 -2.40 -3.86 -3.19
C SER A 88 -1.38 -4.29 -2.13
N GLY A 89 -1.64 -5.39 -1.43
CA GLY A 89 -0.72 -5.90 -0.42
C GLY A 89 -1.38 -6.87 0.54
N SER A 90 -0.69 -7.17 1.63
CA SER A 90 -1.23 -8.00 2.70
C SER A 90 -2.48 -7.36 3.30
N ASN A 91 -3.54 -8.14 3.51
CA ASN A 91 -4.74 -7.69 4.24
C ASN A 91 -4.66 -8.01 5.74
N SER A 92 -3.71 -8.85 6.12
CA SER A 92 -3.40 -9.17 7.50
C SER A 92 -1.91 -9.38 7.72
N ALA A 93 -1.47 -9.23 8.96
CA ALA A 93 -0.16 -9.59 9.43
C ALA A 93 -0.28 -10.46 10.68
N THR A 94 0.55 -11.48 10.77
CA THR A 94 0.67 -12.31 11.98
C THR A 94 1.88 -11.83 12.76
N LEU A 95 1.69 -11.49 14.03
CA LEU A 95 2.78 -11.10 14.93
C LEU A 95 3.08 -12.25 15.89
N THR A 96 4.35 -12.64 15.96
CA THR A 96 4.82 -13.72 16.82
C THR A 96 5.67 -13.17 17.95
N ARG A 97 5.57 -13.80 19.12
CA ARG A 97 6.36 -13.43 20.30
C ARG A 97 7.83 -13.78 20.09
N ALA A 98 8.73 -12.85 20.39
CA ALA A 98 10.15 -13.15 20.50
C ALA A 98 10.38 -14.26 21.54
N GLY A 99 11.16 -15.27 21.18
CA GLY A 99 11.38 -16.46 22.04
C GLY A 99 10.22 -17.46 22.07
N GLY A 100 9.12 -17.22 21.36
CA GLY A 100 7.99 -18.15 21.23
C GLY A 100 7.16 -18.33 22.50
N GLY A 101 6.39 -19.44 22.55
CA GLY A 101 5.63 -19.85 23.74
C GLY A 101 4.31 -19.11 23.97
N ALA A 102 3.81 -18.36 22.99
CA ALA A 102 2.56 -17.62 23.09
C ALA A 102 1.72 -17.74 21.80
N PRO A 103 0.38 -17.64 21.88
CA PRO A 103 -0.47 -17.49 20.70
C PRO A 103 -0.03 -16.29 19.87
N ALA A 104 -0.06 -16.43 18.55
CA ALA A 104 0.22 -15.31 17.65
C ALA A 104 -0.90 -14.28 17.72
N LEU A 105 -0.54 -13.02 17.53
CA LEU A 105 -1.50 -11.92 17.35
C LEU A 105 -1.79 -11.75 15.87
N THR A 106 -3.01 -11.33 15.54
CA THR A 106 -3.41 -11.08 14.15
C THR A 106 -3.79 -9.63 13.99
N ALA A 107 -3.12 -8.92 13.08
CA ALA A 107 -3.49 -7.57 12.67
C ALA A 107 -4.25 -7.63 11.35
N THR A 108 -5.46 -7.07 11.30
CA THR A 108 -6.17 -6.78 10.05
C THR A 108 -5.75 -5.41 9.56
N LEU A 109 -5.20 -5.33 8.34
CA LEU A 109 -4.58 -4.12 7.82
C LEU A 109 -5.55 -3.30 7.00
N THR A 110 -5.47 -1.98 7.17
CA THR A 110 -6.22 -0.99 6.38
C THR A 110 -5.27 0.02 5.78
N ARG A 111 -5.57 0.52 4.58
CA ARG A 111 -4.69 1.37 3.81
C ARG A 111 -5.32 2.74 3.59
N ALA A 112 -4.50 3.77 3.53
CA ALA A 112 -4.90 5.09 3.11
C ALA A 112 -3.83 5.72 2.22
N MET A 113 -4.17 6.80 1.52
CA MET A 113 -3.17 7.59 0.81
C MET A 113 -3.50 9.08 0.82
N THR A 114 -2.48 9.91 0.66
CA THR A 114 -2.67 11.32 0.34
C THR A 114 -3.30 11.48 -1.05
N THR A 115 -4.17 12.47 -1.21
CA THR A 115 -4.69 12.91 -2.51
C THR A 115 -3.87 14.10 -3.01
N SER A 116 -3.92 14.36 -4.31
CA SER A 116 -3.25 15.53 -4.91
C SER A 116 -3.76 16.87 -4.34
N GLY A 117 -4.98 16.90 -3.76
CA GLY A 117 -5.54 18.05 -3.07
C GLY A 117 -5.16 18.18 -1.59
N GLY A 118 -4.22 17.36 -1.09
CA GLY A 118 -3.76 17.40 0.30
C GLY A 118 -4.66 16.67 1.31
N GLY A 119 -5.74 16.03 0.86
CA GLY A 119 -6.59 15.18 1.70
C GLY A 119 -6.02 13.77 1.88
N ILE A 120 -6.64 12.96 2.74
CA ILE A 120 -6.33 11.53 2.87
C ILE A 120 -7.60 10.72 2.61
N ILE A 121 -7.49 9.69 1.78
CA ILE A 121 -8.58 8.75 1.47
C ILE A 121 -8.24 7.36 1.98
N LEU A 122 -9.26 6.63 2.45
CA LEU A 122 -9.13 5.21 2.77
C LEU A 122 -9.18 4.40 1.47
N LEU A 123 -8.29 3.42 1.37
CA LEU A 123 -8.22 2.49 0.26
C LEU A 123 -8.83 1.15 0.69
N GLY A 124 -9.57 0.52 -0.23
CA GLY A 124 -10.01 -0.87 -0.07
C GLY A 124 -8.85 -1.87 -0.16
N SER A 125 -9.21 -3.15 -0.26
CA SER A 125 -8.23 -4.25 -0.40
C SER A 125 -7.31 -4.05 -1.61
N SER A 126 -7.84 -3.48 -2.69
CA SER A 126 -7.08 -2.98 -3.83
C SER A 126 -7.71 -1.68 -4.30
N ALA A 127 -6.90 -0.75 -4.79
CA ALA A 127 -7.39 0.53 -5.34
C ALA A 127 -6.65 0.88 -6.63
N THR A 128 -7.42 1.28 -7.64
CA THR A 128 -6.92 1.77 -8.93
C THR A 128 -6.98 3.29 -8.92
N LEU A 129 -5.85 3.96 -9.15
CA LEU A 129 -5.67 5.39 -8.89
C LEU A 129 -4.88 6.06 -10.02
N LEU A 130 -5.10 7.35 -10.25
CA LEU A 130 -4.27 8.18 -11.14
C LEU A 130 -3.66 9.36 -10.35
N PRO A 131 -2.76 9.09 -9.39
CA PRO A 131 -2.14 10.17 -8.63
C PRO A 131 -1.07 10.89 -9.46
N SER A 132 -0.92 12.19 -9.22
CA SER A 132 0.19 12.98 -9.75
C SER A 132 1.08 13.48 -8.62
N GLY A 133 2.39 13.52 -8.86
CA GLY A 133 3.36 14.01 -7.87
C GLY A 133 3.75 12.97 -6.83
N VAL A 134 4.22 13.43 -5.66
CA VAL A 134 4.63 12.56 -4.56
C VAL A 134 3.41 12.21 -3.71
N GLN A 135 3.10 10.93 -3.61
CA GLN A 135 2.05 10.42 -2.73
C GLN A 135 2.67 9.73 -1.51
N THR A 136 2.00 9.88 -0.38
CA THR A 136 2.29 9.04 0.79
C THR A 136 1.18 8.02 0.96
N TYR A 137 1.54 6.75 0.99
CA TYR A 137 0.67 5.64 1.34
C TYR A 137 0.85 5.32 2.81
N TYR A 138 -0.26 5.11 3.49
CA TYR A 138 -0.29 4.77 4.90
C TYR A 138 -0.88 3.39 5.10
N VAL A 139 -0.33 2.62 6.02
CA VAL A 139 -0.88 1.34 6.45
C VAL A 139 -1.09 1.38 7.96
N GLY A 140 -2.33 1.22 8.36
CA GLY A 140 -2.76 1.05 9.74
C GLY A 140 -3.42 -0.31 9.88
N GLY A 141 -4.11 -0.52 10.98
CA GLY A 141 -4.81 -1.78 11.18
C GLY A 141 -5.41 -1.92 12.55
N THR A 142 -6.09 -3.05 12.74
CA THR A 142 -6.65 -3.48 14.02
C THR A 142 -5.97 -4.78 14.42
N LEU A 143 -5.19 -4.73 15.50
CA LEU A 143 -4.57 -5.87 16.16
C LEU A 143 -5.59 -6.54 17.07
N SER A 144 -5.80 -7.84 16.89
CA SER A 144 -6.57 -8.69 17.79
C SER A 144 -5.64 -9.28 18.85
N VAL A 145 -5.99 -9.08 20.12
CA VAL A 145 -5.21 -9.51 21.28
C VAL A 145 -6.06 -10.52 22.07
N PRO A 146 -5.66 -11.80 22.10
CA PRO A 146 -6.31 -12.81 22.93
C PRO A 146 -6.28 -12.45 24.42
N ALA A 147 -7.19 -13.05 25.19
CA ALA A 147 -7.16 -12.97 26.64
C ALA A 147 -5.86 -13.55 27.22
N ASN A 148 -5.36 -12.97 28.30
CA ASN A 148 -4.17 -13.44 29.02
C ASN A 148 -2.94 -13.60 28.12
N GLN A 149 -2.77 -12.67 27.17
CA GLN A 149 -1.62 -12.70 26.28
C GLN A 149 -0.32 -12.57 27.10
N PRO A 150 0.66 -13.47 26.91
CA PRO A 150 1.93 -13.38 27.63
C PRO A 150 2.67 -12.07 27.32
N GLU A 151 3.38 -11.52 28.31
CA GLU A 151 4.22 -10.34 28.11
C GLU A 151 5.39 -10.65 27.16
N GLY A 152 5.79 -9.67 26.35
CA GLY A 152 6.96 -9.78 25.47
C GLY A 152 6.77 -9.02 24.17
N ASP A 153 7.81 -9.00 23.35
CA ASP A 153 7.79 -8.31 22.07
C ASP A 153 7.15 -9.19 20.99
N TYR A 154 6.16 -8.63 20.30
CA TYR A 154 5.46 -9.28 19.20
C TYR A 154 5.77 -8.55 17.90
N SER A 155 6.29 -9.28 16.91
CA SER A 155 6.66 -8.68 15.62
C SER A 155 6.21 -9.55 14.45
N GLY A 156 6.01 -8.92 13.31
CA GLY A 156 5.56 -9.56 12.08
C GLY A 156 5.81 -8.65 10.90
N THR A 157 5.68 -9.20 9.69
CA THR A 157 5.91 -8.45 8.45
C THR A 157 4.66 -8.45 7.59
N PHE A 158 4.46 -7.37 6.84
CA PHE A 158 3.45 -7.28 5.80
C PHE A 158 4.05 -6.63 4.56
N THR A 159 3.35 -6.75 3.43
CA THR A 159 3.79 -6.21 2.15
C THR A 159 2.83 -5.16 1.64
N LEU A 160 3.38 -4.15 0.98
CA LEU A 160 2.66 -3.17 0.17
C LEU A 160 3.24 -3.21 -1.24
N THR A 161 2.36 -3.34 -2.22
CA THR A 161 2.69 -3.40 -3.64
C THR A 161 2.01 -2.26 -4.36
N VAL A 162 2.78 -1.51 -5.15
CA VAL A 162 2.27 -0.50 -6.06
C VAL A 162 2.65 -0.92 -7.47
N ASN A 163 1.66 -1.32 -8.26
CA ASN A 163 1.83 -1.71 -9.64
C ASN A 163 1.52 -0.52 -10.55
N TYR A 164 2.42 -0.22 -11.49
CA TYR A 164 2.28 0.87 -12.43
C TYR A 164 1.86 0.30 -13.79
N LEU A 165 0.79 0.86 -14.38
CA LEU A 165 0.18 0.43 -15.64
C LEU A 165 0.28 1.53 -16.70
#